data_AF-X1DB51-F1
#
_entry.id   AF-X1DB51-F1
#
_cell.length_a   1.000
_cell.length_b   1.000
_cell.length_c   1.000
_cell.angle_alpha   90.00
_cell.angle_beta   90.00
_cell.angle_gamma   90.00
#
_symmetry.space_group_name_H-M   'P 1'
#
loop_
_entity.id
_entity.type
_entity.pdbx_description
1 polymer ?
#
loop_
_entity_poly.entity_id
_entity_poly.type
_entity_poly.pdbx_seq_one_letter_code
_entity_poly.pdbx_strand_id
1 'polypeptide(L)'
;APDQQYGYSARALMGLHKFYSGIPYYHQGNLSDMMGLSLSASSIFDQCEYLANDLMPLYYELQKQAANANNFLLDDTTNRILEQAPEVRKNRHGKGKRIRTGVYSSGVIALTQEGHEITLFETSLGHAGELIDKILSRRTPGLPTPLVMSDALSSNLPTMIEVKVSYCNSHCRRNFFDLQDQHPEAIEWVLDTYAKIWQHESSIKKHQLNPKQRLKYHKEHSLPVMESLKA
;
A
#
# COMPACT_ATOMS: atom_id res chain seq x y z
N ALA A 1 -1.22 -27.48 -21.61
CA ALA A 1 -0.40 -28.72 -21.43
C ALA A 1 -1.29 -29.95 -21.60
N PRO A 2 -0.75 -31.16 -21.87
CA PRO A 2 -1.54 -32.36 -22.15
C PRO A 2 -2.60 -32.71 -21.09
N ASP A 3 -2.42 -32.28 -19.83
CA ASP A 3 -3.34 -32.53 -18.70
C ASP A 3 -4.14 -31.29 -18.27
N GLN A 4 -4.23 -30.26 -19.13
CA GLN A 4 -4.88 -29.00 -18.78
C GLN A 4 -6.39 -29.06 -19.05
N GLN A 5 -7.17 -29.36 -18.01
CA GLN A 5 -8.63 -29.36 -18.07
C GLN A 5 -9.24 -27.94 -18.23
N TYR A 6 -8.60 -26.91 -17.64
CA TYR A 6 -9.09 -25.53 -17.65
C TYR A 6 -8.23 -24.63 -18.55
N GLY A 7 -8.86 -23.97 -19.51
CA GLY A 7 -8.19 -23.01 -20.40
C GLY A 7 -7.63 -21.80 -19.66
N TYR A 8 -6.60 -21.16 -20.22
CA TYR A 8 -5.94 -19.99 -19.61
C TYR A 8 -6.90 -18.84 -19.33
N SER A 9 -7.81 -18.55 -20.27
CA SER A 9 -8.84 -17.51 -20.10
C SER A 9 -9.80 -17.82 -18.95
N ALA A 10 -10.16 -19.09 -18.75
CA ALA A 10 -11.04 -19.49 -17.65
C ALA A 10 -10.34 -19.26 -16.29
N ARG A 11 -9.07 -19.65 -16.15
CA ARG A 11 -8.27 -19.39 -14.94
C ARG A 11 -8.13 -17.89 -14.68
N ALA A 12 -7.84 -17.10 -15.71
CA ALA A 12 -7.73 -15.65 -15.59
C ALA A 12 -9.04 -15.02 -15.10
N LEU A 13 -10.19 -15.44 -15.64
CA LEU A 13 -11.50 -14.96 -15.20
C LEU A 13 -11.80 -15.34 -13.74
N MET A 14 -11.50 -16.57 -13.32
CA MET A 14 -11.63 -17.00 -11.91
C MET A 14 -10.81 -16.09 -10.97
N GLY A 15 -9.56 -15.81 -11.35
CA GLY A 15 -8.68 -14.90 -10.64
C GLY A 15 -9.22 -13.47 -10.58
N LEU A 16 -9.65 -12.91 -11.71
CA LEU A 16 -10.24 -11.56 -11.79
C LEU A 16 -11.52 -11.45 -10.96
N HIS A 17 -12.41 -12.44 -11.04
CA HIS A 17 -13.62 -12.46 -10.23
C HIS A 17 -13.29 -12.47 -8.75
N LYS A 18 -12.30 -13.25 -8.32
CA LYS A 18 -11.91 -13.30 -6.91
C LYS A 18 -11.21 -12.03 -6.43
N PHE A 19 -10.14 -11.63 -7.11
CA PHE A 19 -9.17 -10.66 -6.58
C PHE A 19 -9.40 -9.24 -7.08
N TYR A 20 -10.05 -9.05 -8.23
CA TYR A 20 -10.42 -7.73 -8.73
C TYR A 20 -11.88 -7.39 -8.39
N SER A 21 -12.81 -8.33 -8.61
CA SER A 21 -14.25 -8.09 -8.40
C SER A 21 -14.74 -8.46 -6.99
N GLY A 22 -13.90 -9.09 -6.17
CA GLY A 22 -14.25 -9.46 -4.79
C GLY A 22 -15.28 -10.59 -4.65
N ILE A 23 -15.52 -11.38 -5.71
CA ILE A 23 -16.53 -12.45 -5.71
C ILE A 23 -15.99 -13.68 -4.94
N PRO A 24 -16.65 -14.11 -3.85
CA PRO A 24 -16.27 -15.33 -3.13
C PRO A 24 -16.33 -16.57 -4.02
N TYR A 25 -15.46 -17.57 -3.78
CA TYR A 25 -15.40 -18.78 -4.60
C TYR A 25 -16.72 -19.54 -4.69
N TYR A 26 -17.47 -19.60 -3.57
CA TYR A 26 -18.80 -20.22 -3.55
C TYR A 26 -19.79 -19.52 -4.50
N HIS A 27 -19.74 -18.19 -4.60
CA HIS A 27 -20.60 -17.44 -5.53
C HIS A 27 -20.19 -17.66 -6.99
N GLN A 28 -18.89 -17.82 -7.27
CA GLN A 28 -18.42 -18.18 -8.61
C GLN A 28 -18.89 -19.59 -9.00
N GLY A 29 -18.88 -20.54 -8.06
CA GLY A 29 -19.43 -21.89 -8.25
C GLY A 29 -20.92 -21.84 -8.59
N ASN A 30 -21.73 -21.15 -7.78
CA ASN A 30 -23.17 -20.98 -8.02
C ASN A 30 -23.48 -20.36 -9.39
N LEU A 31 -22.69 -19.38 -9.83
CA LEU A 31 -22.84 -18.77 -11.15
C LEU A 31 -22.55 -19.76 -12.27
N SER A 32 -21.54 -20.60 -12.08
CA SER A 32 -21.17 -21.64 -13.06
C SER A 32 -22.26 -22.73 -13.15
N ASP A 33 -22.86 -23.11 -12.01
CA ASP A 33 -23.99 -24.03 -11.95
C ASP A 33 -25.19 -23.50 -12.76
N MET A 34 -25.52 -22.22 -12.63
CA MET A 34 -26.58 -21.58 -13.41
C MET A 34 -26.31 -21.59 -14.91
N MET A 35 -25.04 -21.62 -15.31
CA MET A 35 -24.60 -21.72 -16.71
C MET A 35 -24.47 -23.18 -17.20
N GLY A 36 -24.85 -24.16 -16.36
CA GLY A 36 -24.86 -25.58 -16.72
C GLY A 36 -23.51 -26.28 -16.55
N LEU A 37 -22.53 -25.66 -15.89
CA LEU A 37 -21.23 -26.27 -15.60
C LEU A 37 -20.90 -26.18 -14.12
N SER A 38 -20.99 -27.31 -13.42
CA SER A 38 -20.68 -27.35 -11.98
C SER A 38 -19.17 -27.22 -11.73
N LEU A 39 -18.79 -26.17 -11.01
CA LEU A 39 -17.44 -25.92 -10.54
C LEU A 39 -17.45 -25.72 -9.02
N SER A 40 -16.74 -26.58 -8.29
CA SER A 40 -16.65 -26.45 -6.84
C SER A 40 -15.78 -25.25 -6.46
N ALA A 41 -16.05 -24.67 -5.27
CA ALA A 41 -15.22 -23.61 -4.72
C ALA A 41 -13.74 -24.02 -4.55
N SER A 42 -13.47 -25.30 -4.25
CA SER A 42 -12.11 -25.83 -4.16
C SER A 42 -11.43 -25.89 -5.52
N SER A 43 -12.11 -26.34 -6.56
CA SER A 43 -11.53 -26.35 -7.92
C SER A 43 -11.20 -24.95 -8.42
N ILE A 44 -12.05 -23.96 -8.12
CA ILE A 44 -11.79 -22.55 -8.45
C ILE A 44 -10.59 -22.03 -7.65
N PHE A 45 -10.49 -22.37 -6.37
CA PHE A 45 -9.32 -22.04 -5.55
C PHE A 45 -8.02 -22.61 -6.14
N ASP A 46 -8.00 -23.90 -6.50
CA ASP A 46 -6.83 -24.55 -7.11
C ASP A 46 -6.42 -23.87 -8.42
N GLN A 47 -7.41 -23.45 -9.24
CA GLN A 47 -7.12 -22.71 -10.47
C GLN A 47 -6.51 -21.32 -10.20
N CYS A 48 -6.98 -20.63 -9.15
CA CYS A 48 -6.39 -19.37 -8.70
C CYS A 48 -4.97 -19.55 -8.15
N GLU A 49 -4.69 -20.67 -7.47
CA GLU A 49 -3.34 -21.00 -7.00
C GLU A 49 -2.38 -21.23 -8.17
N TYR A 50 -2.78 -22.01 -9.20
CA TYR A 50 -1.97 -22.17 -10.41
C TYR A 50 -1.67 -20.83 -11.08
N LEU A 51 -2.68 -19.96 -11.21
CA LEU A 51 -2.48 -18.61 -11.74
C LEU A 51 -1.48 -17.81 -10.90
N ALA A 52 -1.61 -17.84 -9.57
CA ALA A 52 -0.70 -17.13 -8.68
C ALA A 52 0.74 -17.64 -8.79
N ASN A 53 0.93 -18.95 -8.94
CA ASN A 53 2.24 -19.57 -9.14
C ASN A 53 2.88 -19.11 -10.46
N ASP A 54 2.10 -19.07 -11.55
CA ASP A 54 2.55 -18.58 -12.85
C ASP A 54 2.93 -17.07 -12.81
N LEU A 55 2.27 -16.28 -11.95
CA LEU A 55 2.54 -14.85 -11.76
C LEU A 55 3.69 -14.56 -10.78
N MET A 56 4.16 -15.55 -10.02
CA MET A 56 5.17 -15.34 -8.98
C MET A 56 6.51 -14.77 -9.51
N PRO A 57 7.04 -15.22 -10.67
CA PRO A 57 8.25 -14.61 -11.25
C PRO A 57 8.06 -13.12 -11.58
N LEU A 58 6.87 -12.74 -12.07
CA LEU A 58 6.53 -11.34 -12.34
C LEU A 58 6.52 -10.52 -11.05
N TYR A 59 5.95 -11.06 -9.97
CA TYR A 59 5.97 -10.40 -8.66
C TYR A 59 7.41 -10.10 -8.19
N TYR A 60 8.33 -11.07 -8.29
CA TYR A 60 9.72 -10.85 -7.89
C TYR A 60 10.45 -9.85 -8.78
N GLU A 61 10.12 -9.80 -10.07
CA GLU A 61 10.68 -8.82 -10.98
C GLU A 61 10.14 -7.40 -10.68
N LEU A 62 8.84 -7.27 -10.42
CA LEU A 62 8.23 -6.00 -9.97
C LEU A 62 8.86 -5.50 -8.67
N GLN A 63 9.18 -6.38 -7.71
CA GLN A 63 9.91 -5.99 -6.50
C GLN A 63 11.30 -5.43 -6.80
N LYS A 64 12.03 -6.02 -7.76
CA LYS A 64 13.36 -5.52 -8.16
C LYS A 64 13.25 -4.15 -8.83
N GLN A 65 12.29 -3.97 -9.73
CA GLN A 65 12.08 -2.69 -10.40
C GLN A 65 11.61 -1.60 -9.42
N ALA A 66 10.69 -1.94 -8.51
CA ALA A 66 10.23 -1.05 -7.45
C ALA A 66 11.38 -0.58 -6.55
N ALA A 67 12.40 -1.40 -6.30
CA ALA A 67 13.55 -1.03 -5.46
C ALA A 67 14.29 0.22 -5.96
N ASN A 68 14.24 0.49 -7.27
CA ASN A 68 14.89 1.64 -7.91
C ASN A 68 13.97 2.87 -8.08
N ALA A 69 12.74 2.81 -7.59
CA ALA A 69 11.81 3.94 -7.60
C ALA A 69 12.33 5.13 -6.77
N ASN A 70 11.80 6.32 -7.07
CA ASN A 70 12.19 7.56 -6.39
C ASN A 70 11.26 7.90 -5.22
N ASN A 71 10.00 7.49 -5.29
CA ASN A 71 9.01 7.78 -4.27
C ASN A 71 8.24 6.50 -3.91
N PHE A 72 7.96 6.33 -2.64
CA PHE A 72 7.20 5.21 -2.10
C PHE A 72 6.07 5.72 -1.22
N LEU A 73 4.88 5.16 -1.38
CA LEU A 73 3.73 5.39 -0.49
C LEU A 73 3.44 4.06 0.22
N LEU A 74 3.37 4.09 1.55
CA LEU A 74 3.19 2.92 2.39
C LEU A 74 1.89 3.06 3.18
N ASP A 75 1.19 1.94 3.34
CA ASP A 75 0.05 1.84 4.24
C ASP A 75 -0.08 0.43 4.81
N ASP A 76 -0.65 0.33 6.01
CA ASP A 76 -0.96 -0.95 6.67
C ASP A 76 -2.46 -1.03 6.94
N THR A 77 -3.08 -2.13 6.54
CA THR A 77 -4.47 -2.46 6.92
C THR A 77 -4.48 -3.77 7.70
N THR A 78 -5.26 -3.85 8.77
CA THR A 78 -5.40 -5.10 9.53
C THR A 78 -6.00 -6.20 8.65
N ASN A 79 -5.50 -7.42 8.81
CA ASN A 79 -6.03 -8.59 8.11
C ASN A 79 -5.97 -9.82 9.03
N ARG A 80 -6.42 -10.98 8.53
CA ARG A 80 -6.43 -12.24 9.26
C ARG A 80 -6.02 -13.39 8.37
N ILE A 81 -5.04 -14.16 8.83
CA ILE A 81 -4.71 -15.48 8.31
C ILE A 81 -5.08 -16.47 9.42
N LEU A 82 -5.99 -17.41 9.12
CA LEU A 82 -6.62 -18.26 10.15
C LEU A 82 -5.60 -19.11 10.92
N GLU A 83 -4.57 -19.59 10.23
CA GLU A 83 -3.54 -20.47 10.78
C GLU A 83 -2.28 -19.73 11.26
N GLN A 84 -2.26 -18.39 11.18
CA GLN A 84 -1.09 -17.62 11.60
C GLN A 84 -0.93 -17.63 13.12
N ALA A 85 0.08 -18.36 13.58
CA ALA A 85 0.47 -18.38 14.98
C ALA A 85 1.33 -17.15 15.35
N PRO A 86 1.34 -16.73 16.63
CA PRO A 86 2.21 -15.66 17.10
C PRO A 86 3.71 -15.97 16.94
N GLU A 87 4.50 -14.95 16.61
CA GLU A 87 5.96 -15.09 16.44
C GLU A 87 6.75 -14.13 17.35
N VAL A 88 7.88 -14.58 17.88
CA VAL A 88 8.80 -13.71 18.62
C VAL A 88 9.73 -13.01 17.61
N ARG A 89 9.57 -11.69 17.44
CA ARG A 89 10.42 -10.87 16.55
C ARG A 89 11.24 -9.85 17.32
N LYS A 90 12.38 -9.44 16.75
CA LYS A 90 13.17 -8.32 17.29
C LYS A 90 12.34 -7.05 17.27
N ASN A 91 12.53 -6.19 18.27
CA ASN A 91 11.96 -4.86 18.23
C ASN A 91 12.78 -4.00 17.25
N ARG A 92 12.16 -3.56 16.16
CA ARG A 92 12.88 -2.90 15.06
C ARG A 92 13.39 -1.50 15.42
N HIS A 93 12.63 -0.77 16.26
CA HIS A 93 12.96 0.59 16.70
C HIS A 93 13.19 0.65 18.22
N GLY A 94 13.58 -0.46 18.84
CA GLY A 94 13.78 -0.52 20.29
C GLY A 94 14.66 -1.69 20.72
N LYS A 95 14.81 -1.87 22.03
CA LYS A 95 15.61 -2.96 22.59
C LYS A 95 14.74 -4.21 22.81
N GLY A 96 15.35 -5.39 22.67
CA GLY A 96 14.73 -6.67 23.01
C GLY A 96 13.88 -7.30 21.90
N LYS A 97 13.10 -8.30 22.29
CA LYS A 97 12.17 -9.05 21.43
C LYS A 97 10.73 -8.81 21.89
N ARG A 98 9.78 -8.86 20.96
CA ARG A 98 8.34 -8.78 21.25
C ARG A 98 7.59 -9.89 20.52
N ILE A 99 6.53 -10.39 21.16
CA ILE A 99 5.58 -11.32 20.54
C ILE A 99 4.71 -10.52 19.56
N ARG A 100 4.58 -11.03 18.33
CA ARG A 100 3.73 -10.50 17.26
C ARG A 100 2.51 -11.37 17.11
N THR A 101 1.34 -10.75 17.15
CA THR A 101 0.04 -11.43 16.96
C THR A 101 -0.79 -10.80 15.84
N GLY A 102 -0.60 -9.50 15.57
CA GLY A 102 -1.35 -8.80 14.52
C GLY A 102 -0.86 -9.17 13.13
N VAL A 103 -1.81 -9.48 12.24
CA VAL A 103 -1.59 -9.68 10.81
C VAL A 103 -2.03 -8.42 10.08
N TYR A 104 -1.21 -7.96 9.15
CA TYR A 104 -1.47 -6.78 8.34
C TYR A 104 -1.28 -7.14 6.87
N SER A 105 -2.09 -6.51 6.02
CA SER A 105 -1.80 -6.35 4.60
C SER A 105 -1.09 -5.01 4.43
N SER A 106 0.21 -5.08 4.21
CA SER A 106 1.06 -3.95 3.91
C SER A 106 1.02 -3.65 2.41
N GLY A 107 0.72 -2.42 2.06
CA GLY A 107 0.74 -1.92 0.68
C GLY A 107 1.93 -0.99 0.44
N VAL A 108 2.58 -1.14 -0.72
CA VAL A 108 3.61 -0.21 -1.22
C VAL A 108 3.26 0.21 -2.63
N ILE A 109 3.18 1.51 -2.86
CA ILE A 109 3.14 2.11 -4.20
C ILE A 109 4.51 2.70 -4.49
N ALA A 110 5.21 2.16 -5.48
CA ALA A 110 6.52 2.63 -5.92
C ALA A 110 6.37 3.42 -7.24
N LEU A 111 6.76 4.70 -7.22
CA LEU A 111 6.73 5.59 -8.39
C LEU A 111 8.13 5.65 -9.02
N THR A 112 8.26 5.05 -10.20
CA THR A 112 9.53 4.97 -10.93
C THR A 112 9.92 6.33 -11.53
N GLN A 113 11.16 6.45 -11.98
CA GLN A 113 11.65 7.67 -12.63
C GLN A 113 10.93 7.97 -13.96
N GLU A 114 10.48 6.91 -14.63
CA GLU A 114 9.75 6.94 -15.90
C GLU A 114 8.27 7.29 -15.73
N GLY A 115 7.80 7.44 -14.49
CA GLY A 115 6.40 7.75 -14.18
C GLY A 115 5.49 6.51 -14.12
N HIS A 116 6.06 5.31 -14.12
CA HIS A 116 5.30 4.08 -13.90
C HIS A 116 5.00 3.89 -12.40
N GLU A 117 3.82 3.35 -12.11
CA GLU A 117 3.39 2.98 -10.78
C GLU A 117 3.46 1.45 -10.62
N ILE A 118 4.16 0.99 -9.58
CA ILE A 118 4.21 -0.43 -9.20
C ILE A 118 3.58 -0.56 -7.81
N THR A 119 2.46 -1.28 -7.74
CA THR A 119 1.76 -1.56 -6.49
C THR A 119 2.08 -2.97 -6.01
N LEU A 120 2.55 -3.09 -4.78
CA LEU A 120 2.93 -4.36 -4.14
C LEU A 120 2.18 -4.52 -2.83
N PHE A 121 1.74 -5.74 -2.55
CA PHE A 121 1.09 -6.10 -1.30
C PHE A 121 1.79 -7.29 -0.65
N GLU A 122 1.89 -7.28 0.67
CA GLU A 122 2.30 -8.43 1.46
C GLU A 122 1.39 -8.57 2.68
N THR A 123 0.80 -9.75 2.88
CA THR A 123 0.01 -10.04 4.07
C THR A 123 0.80 -10.95 4.99
N SER A 124 1.20 -10.45 6.16
CA SER A 124 2.00 -11.22 7.12
C SER A 124 1.89 -10.67 8.55
N LEU A 125 2.66 -11.21 9.49
CA LEU A 125 2.89 -10.62 10.82
C LEU A 125 3.80 -9.38 10.81
N GLY A 126 4.31 -9.02 9.62
CA GLY A 126 5.13 -7.83 9.42
C GLY A 126 4.30 -6.56 9.22
N HIS A 127 5.00 -5.43 9.24
CA HIS A 127 4.44 -4.11 8.93
C HIS A 127 4.95 -3.58 7.59
N ALA A 128 4.37 -2.48 7.11
CA ALA A 128 4.77 -1.85 5.85
C ALA A 128 6.25 -1.44 5.83
N GLY A 129 6.78 -1.13 7.01
CA GLY A 129 8.21 -0.87 7.19
C GLY A 129 9.11 -2.08 6.91
N GLU A 130 8.70 -3.31 7.25
CA GLU A 130 9.46 -4.52 6.93
C GLU A 130 9.40 -4.84 5.43
N LEU A 131 8.24 -4.59 4.79
CA LEU A 131 8.08 -4.74 3.35
C LEU A 131 8.96 -3.77 2.56
N ILE A 132 8.97 -2.48 2.94
CA ILE A 132 9.82 -1.49 2.26
C ILE A 132 11.31 -1.78 2.46
N ASP A 133 11.74 -2.31 3.61
CA ASP A 133 13.13 -2.75 3.81
C ASP A 133 13.51 -3.89 2.87
N LYS A 134 12.62 -4.88 2.72
CA LYS A 134 12.79 -6.00 1.77
C LYS A 134 12.94 -5.49 0.34
N ILE A 135 12.13 -4.52 -0.07
CA ILE A 135 12.22 -3.90 -1.40
C ILE A 135 13.54 -3.12 -1.54
N LEU A 136 13.84 -2.19 -0.62
CA LEU A 136 15.01 -1.31 -0.70
C LEU A 136 16.34 -2.05 -0.55
N SER A 137 16.37 -3.24 0.06
CA SER A 137 17.56 -4.10 0.09
C SER A 137 18.07 -4.50 -1.31
N ARG A 138 17.22 -4.39 -2.33
CA ARG A 138 17.55 -4.69 -3.74
C ARG A 138 17.88 -3.44 -4.55
N ARG A 139 17.88 -2.25 -3.93
CA ARG A 139 18.12 -0.97 -4.61
C ARG A 139 19.53 -0.92 -5.18
N THR A 140 19.65 -0.49 -6.44
CA THR A 140 20.95 -0.28 -7.08
C THR A 140 21.75 0.81 -6.34
N PRO A 141 23.01 0.55 -5.94
CA PRO A 141 23.86 1.54 -5.29
C PRO A 141 24.07 2.80 -6.15
N GLY A 142 24.21 3.95 -5.49
CA GLY A 142 24.47 5.24 -6.16
C GLY A 142 23.24 5.98 -6.69
N LEU A 143 22.04 5.39 -6.61
CA LEU A 143 20.81 6.10 -6.91
C LEU A 143 20.49 7.18 -5.86
N PRO A 144 19.77 8.26 -6.22
CA PRO A 144 19.37 9.29 -5.27
C PRO A 144 18.58 8.72 -4.09
N THR A 145 18.72 9.33 -2.91
CA THR A 145 17.94 9.00 -1.72
C THR A 145 16.43 9.08 -2.01
N PRO A 146 15.68 7.97 -1.87
CA PRO A 146 14.26 7.94 -2.19
C PRO A 146 13.43 8.68 -1.13
N LEU A 147 12.26 9.17 -1.53
CA LEU A 147 11.21 9.68 -0.64
C LEU A 147 10.31 8.52 -0.22
N VAL A 148 10.09 8.33 1.07
CA VAL A 148 9.18 7.31 1.60
C VAL A 148 8.12 8.02 2.44
N MET A 149 6.85 7.87 2.04
CA MET A 149 5.70 8.42 2.73
C MET A 149 4.90 7.31 3.43
N SER A 150 4.62 7.47 4.71
CA SER A 150 3.77 6.57 5.50
C SER A 150 2.95 7.35 6.52
N ASP A 151 2.15 6.68 7.35
CA ASP A 151 1.76 7.26 8.63
C ASP A 151 2.97 7.48 9.57
N ALA A 152 2.73 8.05 10.75
CA ALA A 152 3.78 8.32 11.74
C ALA A 152 4.08 7.13 12.67
N LEU A 153 3.56 5.93 12.39
CA LEU A 153 3.86 4.77 13.23
C LEU A 153 5.31 4.35 13.04
N SER A 154 6.01 4.15 14.15
CA SER A 154 7.42 3.76 14.13
C SER A 154 7.65 2.46 13.36
N SER A 155 6.70 1.52 13.38
CA SER A 155 6.77 0.27 12.63
C SER A 155 6.89 0.44 11.11
N ASN A 156 6.46 1.57 10.57
CA ASN A 156 6.43 1.85 9.14
C ASN A 156 7.70 2.56 8.63
N LEU A 157 8.59 2.99 9.53
CA LEU A 157 9.84 3.64 9.15
C LEU A 157 10.83 2.63 8.55
N PRO A 158 11.45 2.91 7.40
CA PRO A 158 12.55 2.11 6.86
C PRO A 158 13.77 2.07 7.78
N THR A 159 14.53 0.98 7.75
CA THR A 159 15.76 0.82 8.55
C THR A 159 17.00 0.39 7.77
N MET A 160 16.85 -0.05 6.52
CA MET A 160 17.98 -0.60 5.76
C MET A 160 18.86 0.44 5.07
N ILE A 161 18.28 1.52 4.54
CA ILE A 161 19.00 2.58 3.85
C ILE A 161 18.51 3.95 4.32
N GLU A 162 19.30 4.99 4.07
CA GLU A 162 18.85 6.35 4.25
C GLU A 162 17.70 6.67 3.28
N VAL A 163 16.64 7.29 3.81
CA VAL A 163 15.48 7.72 3.05
C VAL A 163 15.07 9.12 3.48
N LYS A 164 14.44 9.87 2.58
CA LYS A 164 13.71 11.09 2.96
C LYS A 164 12.34 10.66 3.46
N VAL A 165 12.12 10.73 4.77
CA VAL A 165 10.82 10.39 5.35
C VAL A 165 9.83 11.54 5.13
N SER A 166 8.60 11.19 4.76
CA SER A 166 7.45 12.09 4.72
C SER A 166 6.28 11.43 5.44
N TYR A 167 5.44 12.22 6.11
CA TYR A 167 4.26 11.71 6.80
C TYR A 167 2.99 12.07 6.02
N CYS A 168 2.08 11.12 5.95
CA CYS A 168 0.84 11.23 5.20
C CYS A 168 -0.13 12.21 5.87
N ASN A 169 -0.38 13.34 5.22
CA ASN A 169 -1.35 14.34 5.68
C ASN A 169 -2.77 13.76 5.80
N SER A 170 -3.15 12.80 4.94
CA SER A 170 -4.47 12.14 5.03
C SER A 170 -4.62 11.32 6.29
N HIS A 171 -3.57 10.62 6.73
CA HIS A 171 -3.56 9.89 8.01
C HIS A 171 -3.66 10.85 9.20
N CYS A 172 -2.87 11.93 9.18
CA CYS A 172 -2.93 12.93 10.23
C CYS A 172 -4.32 13.57 10.35
N ARG A 173 -4.90 14.00 9.22
CA ARG A 173 -6.27 14.55 9.17
C ARG A 173 -7.32 13.57 9.70
N ARG A 174 -7.25 12.28 9.32
CA ARG A 174 -8.22 11.27 9.74
C ARG A 174 -8.30 11.16 11.27
N ASN A 175 -7.14 11.11 11.93
CA ASN A 175 -7.09 11.03 13.39
C ASN A 175 -7.73 12.24 14.09
N PHE A 176 -7.67 13.43 13.49
CA PHE A 176 -8.39 14.60 14.00
C PHE A 176 -9.90 14.50 13.74
N PHE A 177 -10.29 14.04 12.55
CA PHE A 177 -11.70 13.84 12.20
C PHE A 177 -12.40 12.85 13.16
N ASP A 178 -11.71 11.79 13.58
CA ASP A 178 -12.24 10.81 14.52
C ASP A 178 -12.58 11.40 15.91
N LEU A 179 -12.13 12.63 16.20
CA LEU A 179 -12.40 13.38 17.43
C LEU A 179 -13.45 14.49 17.26
N GLN A 180 -14.04 14.64 16.07
CA GLN A 180 -14.92 15.76 15.73
C GLN A 180 -16.11 15.89 16.69
N ASP A 181 -16.74 14.77 17.06
CA ASP A 181 -17.90 14.78 17.96
C ASP A 181 -17.58 15.26 19.37
N GLN A 182 -16.31 15.13 19.80
CA GLN A 182 -15.86 15.50 21.14
C GLN A 182 -15.36 16.94 21.21
N HIS A 183 -14.81 17.45 20.09
CA HIS A 183 -14.14 18.76 20.03
C HIS A 183 -14.46 19.51 18.72
N PRO A 184 -15.75 19.80 18.43
CA PRO A 184 -16.18 20.22 17.09
C PRO A 184 -15.49 21.49 16.60
N GLU A 185 -15.42 22.55 17.42
CA GLU A 185 -14.81 23.83 17.01
C GLU A 185 -13.30 23.71 16.72
N ALA A 186 -12.57 23.00 17.60
CA ALA A 186 -11.14 22.81 17.44
C ALA A 186 -10.82 21.94 16.21
N ILE A 187 -11.60 20.88 16.00
CA ILE A 187 -11.41 19.98 14.86
C ILE A 187 -11.82 20.65 13.55
N GLU A 188 -12.90 21.44 13.52
CA GLU A 188 -13.30 22.22 12.33
C GLU A 188 -12.14 23.09 11.84
N TRP A 189 -11.51 23.85 12.74
CA TRP A 189 -10.34 24.65 12.40
C TRP A 189 -9.18 23.82 11.82
N VAL A 190 -8.89 22.65 12.40
CA VAL A 190 -7.83 21.74 11.87
C VAL A 190 -8.19 21.24 10.48
N LEU A 191 -9.43 20.78 10.28
CA LEU A 191 -9.90 20.26 8.99
C LEU A 191 -9.88 21.33 7.90
N ASP A 192 -10.30 22.55 8.21
CA ASP A 192 -10.25 23.70 7.31
C ASP A 192 -8.82 24.12 6.98
N THR A 193 -7.91 24.01 7.95
CA THR A 193 -6.50 24.30 7.74
C THR A 193 -5.88 23.28 6.78
N TYR A 194 -6.16 21.99 6.96
CA TYR A 194 -5.77 20.96 6.00
C TYR A 194 -6.44 21.17 4.62
N ALA A 195 -7.70 21.60 4.56
CA ALA A 195 -8.43 21.86 3.32
C ALA A 195 -7.69 22.83 2.38
N LYS A 196 -7.07 23.88 2.94
CA LYS A 196 -6.25 24.85 2.18
C LYS A 196 -5.10 24.18 1.43
N ILE A 197 -4.49 23.13 1.99
CA ILE A 197 -3.37 22.42 1.35
C ILE A 197 -3.84 21.67 0.10
N TRP A 198 -5.02 21.03 0.14
CA TRP A 198 -5.60 20.38 -1.05
C TRP A 198 -6.16 21.38 -2.06
N GLN A 199 -6.63 22.55 -1.62
CA GLN A 199 -6.98 23.65 -2.52
C GLN A 199 -5.75 24.15 -3.27
N HIS A 200 -4.60 24.29 -2.60
CA HIS A 200 -3.32 24.60 -3.25
C HIS A 200 -2.92 23.53 -4.28
N GLU A 201 -2.98 22.24 -3.92
CA GLU A 201 -2.73 21.15 -4.87
C GLU A 201 -3.68 21.19 -6.08
N SER A 202 -4.96 21.52 -5.86
CA SER A 202 -5.95 21.66 -6.93
C SER A 202 -5.61 22.83 -7.87
N SER A 203 -5.13 23.95 -7.32
CA SER A 203 -4.63 25.08 -8.11
C SER A 203 -3.39 24.69 -8.94
N ILE A 204 -2.44 23.99 -8.33
CA ILE A 204 -1.23 23.50 -9.02
C ILE A 204 -1.60 22.63 -10.22
N LYS A 205 -2.54 21.69 -10.04
CA LYS A 205 -3.06 20.83 -11.11
C LYS A 205 -3.75 21.62 -12.21
N LYS A 206 -4.61 22.58 -11.84
CA LYS A 206 -5.31 23.47 -12.79
C LYS A 206 -4.34 24.26 -13.67
N HIS A 207 -3.25 24.74 -13.10
CA HIS A 207 -2.22 25.50 -13.81
C HIS A 207 -1.11 24.63 -14.42
N GLN A 208 -1.22 23.29 -14.32
CA GLN A 208 -0.27 22.32 -14.87
C GLN A 208 1.19 22.61 -14.47
N LEU A 209 1.39 23.03 -13.22
CA LEU A 209 2.74 23.34 -12.73
C LEU A 209 3.60 22.07 -12.69
N ASN A 210 4.83 22.17 -13.20
CA ASN A 210 5.77 21.05 -13.19
C ASN A 210 6.27 20.75 -11.75
N PRO A 211 6.97 19.63 -11.50
CA PRO A 211 7.39 19.24 -10.15
C PRO A 211 8.21 20.31 -9.39
N LYS A 212 9.07 21.08 -10.07
CA LYS A 212 9.85 22.16 -9.44
C LYS A 212 8.96 23.34 -9.06
N GLN A 213 8.04 23.72 -9.94
CA GLN A 213 7.07 24.78 -9.69
C GLN A 213 6.08 24.39 -8.59
N ARG A 214 5.59 23.14 -8.60
CA ARG A 214 4.75 22.56 -7.55
C ARG A 214 5.41 22.64 -6.17
N LEU A 215 6.69 22.25 -6.08
CA LEU A 215 7.45 22.35 -4.82
C LEU A 215 7.58 23.80 -4.36
N LYS A 216 7.91 24.73 -5.26
CA LYS A 216 7.99 26.16 -4.94
C LYS A 216 6.65 26.70 -4.42
N TYR A 217 5.55 26.39 -5.12
CA TYR A 217 4.20 26.80 -4.74
C TYR A 217 3.82 26.28 -3.35
N HIS A 218 4.08 25.00 -3.06
CA HIS A 218 3.79 24.46 -1.73
C HIS A 218 4.66 25.09 -0.63
N LYS A 219 5.91 25.43 -0.91
CA LYS A 219 6.76 26.17 0.04
C LYS A 219 6.22 27.57 0.33
N GLU A 220 5.71 28.27 -0.68
CA GLU A 220 5.19 29.63 -0.52
C GLU A 220 3.80 29.65 0.13
N HIS A 221 2.94 28.71 -0.21
CA HIS A 221 1.52 28.75 0.18
C HIS A 221 1.10 27.70 1.21
N SER A 222 1.67 26.49 1.18
CA SER A 222 1.24 25.38 2.06
C SER A 222 2.11 25.22 3.30
N LEU A 223 3.40 25.57 3.25
CA LEU A 223 4.27 25.52 4.41
C LEU A 223 3.76 26.43 5.55
N PRO A 224 3.36 27.70 5.32
CA PRO A 224 2.81 28.54 6.39
C PRO A 224 1.53 27.96 7.02
N VAL A 225 0.70 27.30 6.22
CA VAL A 225 -0.52 26.62 6.69
C VAL A 225 -0.19 25.41 7.57
N MET A 226 0.84 24.64 7.23
CA MET A 226 1.31 23.54 8.07
C MET A 226 1.99 24.04 9.35
N GLU A 227 2.69 25.17 9.28
CA GLU A 227 3.32 25.79 10.45
C GLU A 227 2.28 26.32 11.44
N SER A 228 1.15 26.84 10.96
CA SER A 228 0.07 27.28 11.85
C SER A 228 -0.58 26.15 12.65
N LEU A 229 -0.48 24.89 12.20
CA LEU A 229 -0.95 23.71 12.95
C LEU A 229 -0.04 23.34 14.14
N LYS A 230 1.18 23.88 14.22
CA LYS A 230 2.12 23.60 15.32
C LYS A 230 2.04 24.61 16.47
N ALA A 231 1.39 25.75 16.24
CA ALA A 231 1.25 26.84 17.20
C ALA A 231 0.18 26.49 18.26
#